data_AF-A0A957VQQ8-F1
#
_entry.id   AF-A0A957VQQ8-F1
#
_cell.length_a   1.000
_cell.length_b   1.000
_cell.length_c   1.000
_cell.angle_alpha   90.00
_cell.angle_beta   90.00
_cell.angle_gamma   90.00
#
_symmetry.space_group_name_H-M   'P 1'
#
loop_
_entity.id
_entity.type
_entity.pdbx_description
1 polymer ?
#
loop_
_entity_poly.entity_id
_entity_poly.type
_entity_poly.pdbx_seq_one_letter_code
_entity_poly.pdbx_strand_id
1 'polypeptide(L)'
;IGLCMFGRTVTNTNLEFMTNAINNAVGTTLEPSFFNELGRETLLLEAEFNRQAGFTAADDELPAFFYTEPVAPTNQVARFHGDEVHDIYSRIA
;
A
#
# COMPACT_ATOMS: atom_id res chain seq x y z
N ILE A 1 -9.52 -5.14 -6.90
CA ILE A 1 -10.82 -5.35 -7.59
C ILE A 1 -10.97 -4.63 -8.94
N GLY A 2 -9.91 -4.11 -9.57
CA GLY A 2 -9.98 -3.61 -10.96
C GLY A 2 -10.67 -2.26 -11.18
N LEU A 3 -10.94 -1.48 -10.13
CA LEU A 3 -11.51 -0.14 -10.25
C LEU A 3 -10.44 0.89 -10.61
N CYS A 4 -10.85 1.92 -11.37
CA CYS A 4 -9.96 3.02 -11.75
C CYS A 4 -9.51 3.84 -10.53
N MET A 5 -8.20 4.08 -10.41
CA MET A 5 -7.62 4.88 -9.33
C MET A 5 -8.11 6.33 -9.29
N PHE A 6 -8.57 6.89 -10.42
CA PHE A 6 -9.17 8.24 -10.43
C PHE A 6 -10.52 8.30 -9.70
N GLY A 7 -11.19 7.16 -9.48
CA GLY A 7 -12.40 7.07 -8.68
C GLY A 7 -12.15 6.95 -7.17
N ARG A 8 -10.89 6.93 -6.71
CA ARG A 8 -10.53 6.64 -5.32
C ARG A 8 -11.19 7.57 -4.31
N THR A 9 -11.29 8.86 -4.60
CA THR A 9 -11.88 9.86 -3.69
C THR A 9 -13.36 9.59 -3.38
N VAL A 10 -14.08 8.99 -4.33
CA VAL A 10 -15.48 8.60 -4.18
C VAL A 10 -15.60 7.20 -3.59
N THR A 11 -14.82 6.24 -4.09
CA THR A 11 -14.96 4.82 -3.72
C THR A 11 -14.46 4.54 -2.30
N ASN A 12 -13.32 5.11 -1.88
CA ASN A 12 -12.76 4.85 -0.55
C ASN A 12 -13.60 5.43 0.59
N THR A 13 -14.43 6.43 0.32
CA THR A 13 -15.32 7.06 1.32
C THR A 13 -16.69 6.37 1.37
N ASN A 14 -16.97 5.45 0.46
CA ASN A 14 -18.27 4.79 0.29
C ASN A 14 -18.13 3.26 0.25
N LEU A 15 -17.31 2.68 1.13
CA LEU A 15 -16.99 1.24 1.11
C LEU A 15 -18.22 0.34 1.22
N GLU A 16 -19.25 0.73 1.98
CA GLU A 16 -20.51 -0.01 2.09
C GLU A 16 -21.26 -0.09 0.76
N PHE A 17 -21.35 1.03 0.03
CA PHE A 17 -21.92 1.03 -1.32
C PHE A 17 -21.13 0.10 -2.25
N MET A 18 -19.79 0.14 -2.14
CA MET A 18 -18.93 -0.68 -2.97
C MET A 18 -19.06 -2.18 -2.68
N THR A 19 -19.11 -2.59 -1.40
CA THR A 19 -19.34 -4.00 -1.04
C THR A 19 -20.71 -4.48 -1.46
N ASN A 20 -21.75 -3.66 -1.27
CA ASN A 20 -23.10 -3.98 -1.74
C ASN A 20 -23.15 -4.16 -3.26
N ALA A 21 -22.48 -3.30 -4.02
CA ALA A 21 -22.40 -3.44 -5.48
C ALA A 21 -21.71 -4.75 -5.90
N ILE A 22 -20.62 -5.13 -5.22
CA ILE A 22 -19.92 -6.41 -5.48
C ILE A 22 -20.83 -7.60 -5.14
N ASN A 23 -21.42 -7.60 -3.94
CA ASN A 23 -22.33 -8.65 -3.48
C ASN A 23 -23.50 -8.84 -4.46
N ASN A 24 -24.10 -7.74 -4.93
CA ASN A 24 -25.17 -7.79 -5.93
C ASN A 24 -24.71 -8.29 -7.29
N ALA A 25 -23.48 -7.98 -7.71
CA ALA A 25 -22.96 -8.35 -9.03
C ALA A 25 -22.56 -9.84 -9.11
N VAL A 26 -21.98 -10.40 -8.05
CA VAL A 26 -21.38 -11.75 -8.08
C VAL A 26 -21.91 -12.71 -7.01
N GLY A 27 -22.93 -12.31 -6.25
CA GLY A 27 -23.59 -13.19 -5.27
C GLY A 27 -22.77 -13.49 -4.02
N THR A 28 -21.87 -12.58 -3.63
CA THR A 28 -21.05 -12.71 -2.42
C THR A 28 -21.72 -12.09 -1.20
N THR A 29 -21.13 -12.30 -0.02
CA THR A 29 -21.57 -11.72 1.26
C THR A 29 -20.39 -11.04 1.97
N LEU A 30 -19.77 -10.07 1.29
CA LEU A 30 -18.62 -9.32 1.79
C LEU A 30 -19.07 -8.15 2.67
N GLU A 31 -18.36 -7.96 3.78
CA GLU A 31 -18.49 -6.79 4.66
C GLU A 31 -17.53 -5.67 4.22
N PRO A 32 -17.77 -4.39 4.58
CA PRO A 32 -16.88 -3.28 4.23
C PRO A 32 -15.42 -3.47 4.67
N SER A 33 -15.16 -4.25 5.72
CA SER A 33 -13.81 -4.59 6.19
C SER A 33 -12.98 -5.36 5.15
N PHE A 34 -13.64 -6.04 4.22
CA PHE A 34 -13.05 -6.78 3.11
C PHE A 34 -11.94 -6.00 2.39
N PHE A 35 -12.14 -4.70 2.16
CA PHE A 35 -11.16 -3.88 1.45
C PHE A 35 -9.82 -3.77 2.19
N ASN A 36 -9.86 -3.62 3.51
CA ASN A 36 -8.66 -3.53 4.33
C ASN A 36 -8.01 -4.90 4.53
N GLU A 37 -8.83 -5.94 4.73
CA GLU A 37 -8.35 -7.32 4.87
C GLU A 37 -7.65 -7.79 3.59
N LEU A 38 -8.31 -7.65 2.44
CA LEU A 38 -7.73 -7.98 1.14
C LEU A 38 -6.43 -7.19 0.88
N GLY A 39 -6.42 -5.89 1.19
CA GLY A 39 -5.25 -5.05 1.01
C GLY A 39 -4.05 -5.50 1.86
N ARG A 40 -4.28 -5.83 3.13
CA ARG A 40 -3.23 -6.34 4.04
C ARG A 40 -2.70 -7.70 3.58
N GLU A 41 -3.60 -8.63 3.27
CA GLU A 41 -3.22 -9.95 2.76
C GLU A 41 -2.39 -9.84 1.48
N THR A 42 -2.82 -8.99 0.54
CA THR A 42 -2.08 -8.74 -0.71
C THR A 42 -0.67 -8.23 -0.43
N LEU A 43 -0.51 -7.22 0.42
CA LEU A 43 0.80 -6.65 0.76
C LEU A 43 1.72 -7.67 1.44
N LEU A 44 1.19 -8.54 2.31
CA LEU A 44 1.97 -9.60 2.96
C LEU A 44 2.44 -10.66 1.95
N LEU A 45 1.56 -11.05 1.02
CA LEU A 45 1.91 -11.99 -0.05
C LEU A 45 2.95 -11.42 -1.01
N GLU A 46 2.82 -10.14 -1.39
CA GLU A 46 3.80 -9.43 -2.22
C GLU A 46 5.16 -9.31 -1.51
N ALA A 47 5.16 -8.99 -0.22
CA ALA A 47 6.38 -8.92 0.58
C ALA A 47 7.09 -10.28 0.66
N GLU A 48 6.34 -11.36 0.91
CA GLU A 48 6.89 -12.71 0.95
C GLU A 48 7.43 -13.15 -0.41
N PHE A 49 6.72 -12.84 -1.50
CA PHE A 49 7.19 -13.10 -2.86
C PHE A 49 8.53 -12.40 -3.13
N ASN A 50 8.65 -11.11 -2.81
CA ASN A 50 9.88 -10.35 -3.00
C ASN A 50 11.02 -10.89 -2.13
N ARG A 51 10.74 -11.24 -0.86
CA ARG A 51 11.72 -11.87 0.03
C ARG A 51 12.25 -13.18 -0.53
N GLN A 52 11.38 -14.02 -1.11
CA GLN A 52 11.78 -15.27 -1.77
C GLN A 52 12.62 -15.01 -3.04
N ALA A 53 12.38 -13.90 -3.74
CA ALA A 53 13.18 -13.46 -4.86
C ALA A 53 14.54 -12.84 -4.46
N GLY A 54 14.79 -12.64 -3.15
CA GLY A 54 16.05 -12.13 -2.61
C GLY A 54 16.07 -10.62 -2.35
N PHE A 55 14.92 -9.94 -2.40
CA PHE A 55 14.82 -8.52 -2.02
C PHE A 55 15.02 -8.35 -0.50
N THR A 56 15.62 -7.23 -0.14
CA THR A 56 15.97 -6.85 1.22
C THR A 56 15.64 -5.37 1.47
N ALA A 57 15.80 -4.90 2.71
CA ALA A 57 15.66 -3.49 3.04
C ALA A 57 16.59 -2.56 2.25
N ALA A 58 17.72 -3.06 1.76
CA ALA A 58 18.63 -2.28 0.92
C ALA A 58 18.03 -1.93 -0.45
N ASP A 59 17.08 -2.73 -0.95
CA ASP A 59 16.42 -2.52 -2.25
C ASP A 59 15.31 -1.46 -2.17
N ASP A 60 14.86 -1.12 -0.96
CA ASP A 60 13.87 -0.07 -0.69
C ASP A 60 14.50 1.30 -0.41
N GLU A 61 15.83 1.42 -0.49
CA GLU A 61 16.55 2.66 -0.26
C GLU A 61 16.34 3.65 -1.42
N LEU A 62 16.06 4.91 -1.11
CA LEU A 62 15.93 5.92 -2.17
C LEU A 62 17.31 6.22 -2.79
N PRO A 63 17.36 6.69 -4.05
CA PRO A 63 18.59 7.21 -4.63
C PRO A 63 19.24 8.28 -3.75
N ALA A 64 20.57 8.26 -3.64
CA ALA A 64 21.33 9.08 -2.70
C ALA A 64 21.00 10.58 -2.72
N PHE A 65 20.68 11.14 -3.91
CA PHE A 65 20.36 12.56 -4.04
C PHE A 65 19.12 12.98 -3.23
N PHE A 66 18.16 12.07 -2.97
CA PHE A 66 17.02 12.39 -2.11
C PHE A 66 17.45 12.74 -0.68
N TYR A 67 18.59 12.23 -0.21
CA TYR A 67 19.14 12.49 1.13
C TYR A 67 20.16 13.63 1.17
N THR A 68 20.77 13.97 0.03
CA THR A 68 21.88 14.95 -0.03
C THR A 68 21.52 16.26 -0.74
N GLU A 69 20.51 16.27 -1.60
CA GLU A 69 20.15 17.42 -2.42
C GLU A 69 18.81 18.04 -1.94
N PRO A 70 18.85 19.14 -1.17
CA PRO A 70 17.63 19.76 -0.67
C PRO A 70 16.83 20.43 -1.78
N VAL A 71 15.51 20.21 -1.80
CA VAL A 71 14.62 20.84 -2.78
C VAL A 71 14.10 22.18 -2.27
N ALA A 72 14.42 23.25 -3.00
CA ALA A 72 13.89 24.58 -2.72
C ALA A 72 12.37 24.65 -2.92
N PRO A 73 11.64 25.51 -2.18
CA PRO A 73 12.14 26.46 -1.18
C PRO A 73 12.22 25.89 0.24
N THR A 74 11.68 24.68 0.47
CA THR A 74 11.60 24.08 1.80
C THR A 74 12.95 23.52 2.28
N ASN A 75 13.88 23.33 1.34
CA ASN A 75 15.22 22.78 1.53
C ASN A 75 15.19 21.44 2.30
N GLN A 76 14.15 20.65 2.08
CA GLN A 76 14.00 19.34 2.71
C GLN A 76 14.68 18.26 1.89
N VAL A 77 15.16 17.24 2.60
CA VAL A 77 15.63 15.96 2.05
C VAL A 77 14.73 14.85 2.59
N ALA A 78 14.81 13.66 2.00
CA ALA A 78 14.13 12.47 2.51
C ALA A 78 14.55 12.20 3.96
N ARG A 79 13.59 11.75 4.76
CA ARG A 79 13.75 11.57 6.22
C ARG A 79 13.82 10.12 6.67
N PHE A 80 13.39 9.20 5.82
CA PHE A 80 13.28 7.79 6.14
C PHE A 80 14.18 7.00 5.20
N HIS A 81 14.95 6.07 5.77
CA HIS A 81 15.72 5.06 5.08
C HIS A 81 14.93 3.76 4.94
N GLY A 82 15.35 2.89 4.01
CA GLY A 82 14.62 1.66 3.68
C GLY A 82 14.49 0.69 4.86
N ASP A 83 15.49 0.65 5.73
CA ASP A 83 15.52 -0.16 6.95
C ASP A 83 14.56 0.36 8.03
N GLU A 84 14.42 1.68 8.16
CA GLU A 84 13.52 2.31 9.14
C GLU A 84 12.03 2.04 8.87
N VAL A 85 11.66 1.79 7.61
CA VAL A 85 10.26 1.57 7.22
C VAL A 85 9.88 0.10 7.15
N HIS A 86 10.82 -0.82 7.19
CA HIS A 86 10.56 -2.25 6.97
C HIS A 86 9.67 -2.91 8.04
N ASP A 87 9.61 -2.33 9.25
CA ASP A 87 8.72 -2.80 10.32
C ASP A 87 7.22 -2.70 9.96
N ILE A 88 6.85 -1.98 8.90
CA ILE A 88 5.46 -1.94 8.42
C ILE A 88 4.89 -3.34 8.18
N TYR A 89 5.68 -4.29 7.68
CA TYR A 89 5.22 -5.64 7.39
C TYR A 89 4.87 -6.41 8.68
N SER A 90 5.67 -6.24 9.74
CA SER A 90 5.38 -6.78 11.07
C SER A 90 4.09 -6.22 11.68
N ARG A 91 3.76 -4.95 11.37
CA ARG A 91 2.62 -4.23 11.94
C ARG A 91 1.29 -4.53 11.24
N ILE A 92 1.33 -5.09 10.03
CA ILE A 92 0.16 -5.44 9.24
C ILE A 92 -0.06 -6.96 9.12
N ALA A 93 0.93 -7.76 9.53
CA ALA A 93 0.83 -9.19 9.77
C ALA A 93 -0.03 -9.49 11.01
#